data_AF-A0A7Y4W0F4-F1
#
_entry.id   AF-A0A7Y4W0F4-F1
#
_cell.length_a   1.000
_cell.length_b   1.000
_cell.length_c   1.000
_cell.angle_alpha   90.00
_cell.angle_beta   90.00
_cell.angle_gamma   90.00
#
_symmetry.space_group_name_H-M   'P 1'
#
loop_
_entity.id
_entity.type
_entity.pdbx_description
1 polymer ?
#
loop_
_entity_poly.entity_id
_entity_poly.type
_entity_poly.pdbx_seq_one_letter_code
_entity_poly.pdbx_strand_id
1 'polypeptide(L)' 'GIDSAAAAGISAVIQPGGSVRDDEVIAAADEHDIAIVFTGMRHFRH' A
#
# COMPACT_ATOMS: atom_id res chain seq x y z
N GLY A 1 -6.81 -0.97 -5.13
CA GLY A 1 -6.18 -0.01 -4.20
C GLY A 1 -4.84 0.40 -4.78
N ILE A 2 -3.89 -0.52 -4.73
CA ILE A 2 -2.60 -0.41 -5.42
C ILE A 2 -2.78 -0.28 -6.94
N ASP A 3 -3.66 -1.07 -7.58
CA ASP A 3 -3.88 -0.97 -9.04
C ASP A 3 -4.37 0.42 -9.47
N SER A 4 -5.22 1.02 -8.65
CA SER A 4 -5.73 2.38 -8.88
C SER A 4 -4.63 3.42 -8.68
N ALA A 5 -3.73 3.21 -7.71
CA ALA A 5 -2.56 4.05 -7.48
C ALA A 5 -1.57 3.95 -8.65
N ALA A 6 -1.33 2.75 -9.17
CA ALA A 6 -0.52 2.51 -10.36
C ALA A 6 -1.09 3.19 -11.60
N ALA A 7 -2.41 3.06 -11.84
CA ALA A 7 -3.10 3.74 -12.93
C ALA A 7 -3.03 5.28 -12.81
N ALA A 8 -2.89 5.82 -11.59
CA ALA A 8 -2.70 7.23 -11.33
C ALA A 8 -1.23 7.70 -11.42
N GLY A 9 -0.28 6.79 -11.69
CA GLY A 9 1.15 7.09 -11.76
C GLY A 9 1.81 7.36 -10.40
N ILE A 10 1.28 6.79 -9.32
CA ILE A 10 1.85 6.92 -7.98
C ILE A 10 3.10 6.05 -7.87
N SER A 11 4.18 6.60 -7.31
CA SER A 11 5.46 5.89 -7.11
C SER A 11 5.65 5.32 -5.70
N ALA A 12 4.84 5.76 -4.72
CA ALA A 12 4.95 5.29 -3.34
C ALA A 12 3.63 5.39 -2.55
N VAL A 13 3.41 4.47 -1.63
CA VAL A 13 2.24 4.42 -0.74
C VAL A 13 2.70 4.19 0.71
N ILE A 14 2.06 4.87 1.66
CA ILE A 14 2.27 4.68 3.10
C ILE A 14 0.99 4.16 3.75
N GLN A 15 1.11 3.11 4.57
CA GLN A 15 -0.04 2.53 5.28
C GLN A 15 0.34 1.94 6.64
N PRO A 16 -0.62 1.71 7.54
CA PRO A 16 -0.34 1.10 8.84
C PRO A 16 0.14 -0.36 8.75
N GLY A 17 -0.37 -1.11 7.77
CA GLY A 17 -0.25 -2.57 7.75
C GLY A 17 -1.13 -3.24 8.81
N GLY A 18 -0.86 -4.52 9.07
CA GLY A 18 -1.59 -5.38 10.00
C GLY A 18 -2.76 -6.14 9.36
N SER A 19 -2.82 -6.19 8.04
CA SER A 19 -3.79 -7.03 7.31
C SER A 19 -3.25 -8.44 7.16
N VAL A 20 -4.14 -9.44 7.25
CA VAL A 20 -3.82 -10.82 6.83
C VAL A 20 -3.45 -10.89 5.35
N ARG A 21 -3.86 -9.88 4.57
CA ARG A 21 -3.62 -9.76 3.12
C ARG A 21 -2.52 -8.75 2.78
N ASP A 22 -1.66 -8.36 3.72
CA ASP A 22 -0.56 -7.43 3.40
C ASP A 22 0.39 -8.02 2.34
N ASP A 23 0.59 -9.34 2.31
CA ASP A 23 1.41 -10.02 1.30
C ASP A 23 0.86 -9.85 -0.13
N GLU A 24 -0.46 -9.92 -0.31
CA GLU A 24 -1.11 -9.68 -1.61
C GLU A 24 -0.94 -8.21 -2.05
N VAL A 25 -0.96 -7.29 -1.09
CA VAL A 25 -0.79 -5.84 -1.36
C VAL A 25 0.65 -5.52 -1.73
N ILE A 26 1.63 -6.17 -1.10
CA ILE A 26 3.05 -6.04 -1.41
C ILE A 26 3.32 -6.58 -2.82
N ALA A 27 2.83 -7.79 -3.13
CA ALA A 27 3.00 -8.39 -4.45
C ALA A 27 2.45 -7.48 -5.56
N ALA A 28 1.26 -6.92 -5.37
CA ALA A 28 0.69 -5.97 -6.33
C ALA A 28 1.55 -4.70 -6.48
N ALA A 29 2.16 -4.21 -5.40
CA ALA A 29 3.01 -3.01 -5.48
C ALA A 29 4.35 -3.30 -6.19
N ASP A 30 4.93 -4.47 -5.95
CA ASP A 30 6.14 -4.93 -6.64
C ASP A 30 5.91 -5.08 -8.15
N GLU A 31 4.73 -5.56 -8.57
CA GLU A 31 4.35 -5.65 -9.99
C GLU A 31 4.30 -4.28 -10.69
N HIS A 32 3.97 -3.22 -9.95
CA HIS A 32 3.85 -1.86 -10.46
C HIS A 32 5.05 -0.95 -10.11
N ASP A 33 6.12 -1.51 -9.53
CA ASP A 33 7.31 -0.77 -9.07
C ASP A 33 6.97 0.38 -8.09
N ILE A 34 6.02 0.13 -7.18
CA ILE A 34 5.53 1.09 -6.19
C ILE A 34 6.17 0.79 -4.83
N ALA A 35 6.85 1.78 -4.25
CA ALA A 35 7.40 1.63 -2.90
C ALA A 35 6.30 1.63 -1.83
N ILE A 36 6.25 0.61 -0.97
CA ILE A 36 5.36 0.58 0.20
C ILE A 36 6.14 0.87 1.49
N VAL A 37 5.59 1.74 2.33
CA VAL A 37 6.07 2.01 3.69
C VAL A 37 5.01 1.65 4.72
N PHE A 38 5.39 0.83 5.71
CA PHE A 38 4.54 0.46 6.84
C PHE A 38 4.82 1.33 8.06
N THR A 39 3.78 1.96 8.63
CA THR A 39 3.93 2.80 9.83
C THR A 39 3.66 2.05 11.14
N GLY A 40 2.94 0.92 11.09
CA GLY A 40 2.46 0.22 12.30
C GLY A 40 1.47 1.02 13.15
N MET A 41 1.06 2.22 12.72
CA MET A 41 0.18 3.11 13.46
C MET A 41 -1.01 3.52 12.61
N ARG A 42 -2.22 3.29 13.12
CA ARG A 42 -3.45 3.67 12.46
C ARG A 42 -4.04 4.95 13.07
N HIS A 43 -4.27 5.95 12.23
CA HIS A 43 -4.99 7.16 12.61
C HIS A 43 -6.42 7.09 12.09
N PHE A 44 -7.34 6.59 12.92
CA PHE A 44 -8.77 6.70 12.63
C PHE A 44 -9.34 8.00 13.19
N ARG A 45 -10.20 8.63 12.40
CA ARG A 45 -11.03 9.76 12.80
C ARG A 45 -12.43 9.52 12.23
N HIS A 46 -13.43 9.58 13.09
CA HIS A 46 -14.84 9.46 12.70
C HIS A 46 -15.30 10.67 11.90
#